data_AF-A0A9D4UY25-F1
#
_entry.id   AF-A0A9D4UY25-F1
#
_cell.length_a   1.000
_cell.length_b   1.000
_cell.length_c   1.000
_cell.angle_alpha   90.00
_cell.angle_beta   90.00
_cell.angle_gamma   90.00
#
_symmetry.space_group_name_H-M   'P 1'
#
loop_
_entity.id
_entity.type
_entity.pdbx_description
1 polymer ?
#
loop_
_entity_poly.entity_id
_entity_poly.type
_entity_poly.pdbx_seq_one_letter_code
_entity_poly.pdbx_strand_id
1 'polypeptide(L)'
;MSPSPISDNGHAKEVADFRNAVENLDVSTQEVDDATCLRFLKARSMHINKAAKMYVQYHAWRASFVPLGHIPAEQVAAELHADKCYLQGYTKKGSPLVVGFSCKHYANPNLDTFKRYVVHTLEKSIASAPPGVEKITAIVDLNHMGYKNMDLKGSIAMFQLLQNYYPERLAALYAVNVPRFFHSMWKVICRFLDQATKEKIVFLEHHVMAEVLLSEVDADTLPSMFGGKAGLVRIQDALVPNWPEPVSVPA
;
A
#
# COMPACT_ATOMS: atom_id res chain seq x y z
N MET A 1 -4.09 -30.37 2.49
CA MET A 1 -5.36 -29.78 2.95
C MET A 1 -5.28 -28.30 2.69
N SER A 2 -5.99 -27.81 1.67
CA SER A 2 -6.09 -26.37 1.40
C SER A 2 -6.87 -25.71 2.54
N PRO A 3 -6.43 -24.55 3.07
CA PRO A 3 -7.20 -23.87 4.10
C PRO A 3 -8.54 -23.41 3.50
N SER A 4 -9.64 -23.78 4.14
CA SER A 4 -10.98 -23.31 3.77
C SER A 4 -11.02 -21.78 3.89
N PRO A 5 -11.50 -21.06 2.86
CA PRO A 5 -11.71 -19.63 2.99
C PRO A 5 -12.81 -19.42 4.02
N ILE A 6 -12.55 -18.57 5.01
CA ILE A 6 -13.58 -18.07 5.92
C ILE A 6 -14.56 -17.29 5.03
N SER A 7 -15.65 -17.94 4.63
CA SER A 7 -16.72 -17.31 3.87
C SER A 7 -17.39 -16.29 4.78
N ASP A 8 -17.17 -15.01 4.51
CA ASP A 8 -17.97 -13.92 5.03
C ASP A 8 -19.38 -14.03 4.39
N ASN A 9 -20.22 -14.88 4.98
CA ASN A 9 -21.50 -15.32 4.42
C ASN A 9 -22.56 -14.19 4.37
N GLY A 10 -22.21 -12.96 4.75
CA GLY A 10 -23.10 -11.80 4.76
C GLY A 10 -23.27 -11.11 3.41
N HIS A 11 -22.34 -11.29 2.46
CA HIS A 11 -22.30 -10.52 1.20
C HIS A 11 -22.28 -11.36 -0.08
N ALA A 12 -22.65 -12.65 0.01
CA ALA A 12 -22.61 -13.57 -1.13
C ALA A 12 -23.46 -13.07 -2.31
N LYS A 13 -24.60 -12.45 -2.03
CA LYS A 13 -25.47 -11.87 -3.05
C LYS A 13 -24.80 -10.70 -3.76
N GLU A 14 -24.24 -9.75 -3.02
CA GLU A 14 -23.58 -8.58 -3.58
C GLU A 14 -22.35 -8.95 -4.40
N VAL A 15 -21.62 -9.99 -3.99
CA VAL A 15 -20.52 -10.55 -4.76
C VAL A 15 -21.02 -11.16 -6.08
N ALA A 16 -22.10 -11.95 -6.05
CA ALA A 16 -22.70 -12.50 -7.26
C ALA A 16 -23.20 -11.41 -8.21
N ASP A 17 -23.91 -10.41 -7.68
CA ASP A 17 -24.41 -9.26 -8.46
C ASP A 17 -23.26 -8.44 -9.07
N PHE A 18 -22.16 -8.27 -8.33
CA PHE A 18 -20.94 -7.64 -8.82
C PHE A 18 -20.32 -8.43 -9.99
N ARG A 19 -20.18 -9.74 -9.86
CA ARG A 19 -19.61 -10.60 -10.91
C ARG A 19 -20.43 -10.51 -12.19
N ASN A 20 -21.74 -10.65 -12.08
CA ASN A 20 -22.67 -10.48 -13.20
C ASN A 20 -22.53 -9.09 -13.85
N ALA A 21 -22.41 -8.02 -13.05
CA ALA A 21 -22.26 -6.67 -13.57
C ALA A 21 -20.90 -6.44 -14.29
N VAL A 22 -19.83 -7.11 -13.86
CA VAL A 22 -18.53 -7.08 -14.53
C VAL A 22 -18.55 -7.89 -15.82
N GLU A 23 -19.19 -9.06 -15.82
CA GLU A 23 -19.31 -9.93 -17.00
C GLU A 23 -20.17 -9.27 -18.09
N ASN A 24 -21.21 -8.52 -17.71
CA ASN A 24 -21.99 -7.68 -18.63
C ASN A 24 -21.17 -6.51 -19.23
N LEU A 25 -19.96 -6.27 -18.75
CA LEU A 25 -19.00 -5.30 -19.30
C LEU A 25 -17.82 -6.00 -20.00
N ASP A 26 -18.01 -7.26 -20.41
CA ASP A 26 -17.07 -8.08 -21.18
C ASP A 26 -15.73 -8.37 -20.48
N VAL A 27 -15.73 -8.41 -19.14
CA VAL A 27 -14.56 -8.81 -18.34
C VAL A 27 -14.89 -10.05 -17.52
N SER A 28 -14.04 -11.08 -17.59
CA SER A 28 -14.20 -12.30 -16.81
C SER A 28 -13.90 -12.08 -15.32
N THR A 29 -14.66 -12.74 -14.45
CA THR A 29 -14.41 -12.77 -13.00
C THR A 29 -14.00 -14.14 -12.45
N GLN A 30 -13.76 -15.13 -13.33
CA GLN A 30 -13.57 -16.53 -12.94
C GLN A 30 -12.39 -16.74 -11.98
N GLU A 31 -11.29 -16.00 -12.15
CA GLU A 31 -10.10 -16.10 -11.31
C GLU A 31 -10.08 -15.10 -10.15
N VAL A 32 -11.14 -14.31 -10.00
CA VAL A 32 -11.23 -13.26 -8.98
C VAL A 32 -11.80 -13.85 -7.71
N ASP A 33 -11.09 -13.77 -6.60
CA ASP A 33 -11.61 -14.19 -5.30
C ASP A 33 -12.67 -13.21 -4.74
N ASP A 34 -13.52 -13.71 -3.83
CA ASP A 34 -14.60 -12.92 -3.22
C ASP A 34 -14.05 -11.72 -2.44
N ALA A 35 -12.88 -11.88 -1.83
CA ALA A 35 -12.22 -10.82 -1.09
C ALA A 35 -11.90 -9.62 -2.01
N THR A 36 -11.42 -9.89 -3.23
CA THR A 36 -11.20 -8.88 -4.27
C THR A 36 -12.49 -8.21 -4.67
N CYS A 37 -13.56 -8.95 -4.96
CA CYS A 37 -14.87 -8.39 -5.25
C CYS A 37 -15.33 -7.43 -4.12
N LEU A 38 -15.20 -7.87 -2.86
CA LEU A 38 -15.57 -7.08 -1.69
C LEU A 38 -14.75 -5.80 -1.55
N ARG A 39 -13.45 -5.78 -1.90
CA ARG A 39 -12.65 -4.54 -1.89
C ARG A 39 -13.21 -3.49 -2.86
N PHE A 40 -13.58 -3.88 -4.08
CA PHE A 40 -14.18 -2.95 -5.05
C PHE A 40 -15.58 -2.49 -4.63
N LEU A 41 -16.39 -3.39 -4.06
CA LEU A 41 -17.69 -3.07 -3.51
C LEU A 41 -17.58 -2.05 -2.36
N LYS A 42 -16.74 -2.32 -1.37
CA LYS A 42 -16.50 -1.43 -0.22
C LYS A 42 -16.00 -0.06 -0.65
N ALA A 43 -15.06 0.01 -1.59
CA ALA A 43 -14.53 1.26 -2.14
C ALA A 43 -15.56 2.10 -2.92
N ARG A 44 -16.72 1.52 -3.27
CA ARG A 44 -17.84 2.21 -3.89
C ARG A 44 -19.11 2.11 -3.05
N SER A 45 -18.97 1.95 -1.73
CA SER A 45 -20.07 1.95 -0.76
C SER A 45 -21.17 0.96 -1.13
N MET A 46 -20.78 -0.24 -1.59
CA MET A 46 -21.65 -1.33 -2.04
C MET A 46 -22.50 -1.01 -3.29
N HIS A 47 -22.19 0.06 -4.03
CA HIS A 47 -22.84 0.33 -5.32
C HIS A 47 -22.31 -0.60 -6.42
N ILE A 48 -23.03 -1.69 -6.68
CA ILE A 48 -22.68 -2.76 -7.65
C ILE A 48 -22.13 -2.20 -8.98
N ASN A 49 -22.91 -1.38 -9.70
CA ASN A 49 -22.51 -0.88 -11.02
C ASN A 49 -21.28 0.06 -10.98
N LYS A 50 -21.11 0.84 -9.90
CA LYS A 50 -19.93 1.71 -9.75
C LYS A 50 -18.69 0.88 -9.44
N ALA A 51 -18.83 -0.15 -8.60
CA ALA A 51 -17.77 -1.10 -8.29
C ALA A 51 -17.35 -1.89 -9.54
N ALA A 52 -18.29 -2.40 -10.32
CA ALA A 52 -18.02 -3.14 -11.54
C ALA A 52 -17.24 -2.30 -12.57
N LYS A 53 -17.67 -1.04 -12.81
CA LYS A 53 -16.94 -0.12 -13.68
C LYS A 53 -15.51 0.16 -13.18
N MET A 54 -15.34 0.34 -11.88
CA MET A 54 -14.02 0.51 -11.28
C MET A 54 -13.14 -0.72 -11.48
N TYR A 55 -13.70 -1.92 -11.32
CA TYR A 55 -12.98 -3.17 -11.53
C TYR A 55 -12.55 -3.35 -12.99
N VAL A 56 -13.42 -3.05 -13.96
CA VAL A 56 -13.07 -3.11 -15.39
C VAL A 56 -11.91 -2.16 -15.72
N GLN A 57 -11.94 -0.94 -15.18
CA GLN A 57 -10.83 0.02 -15.31
C GLN A 57 -9.54 -0.50 -14.68
N TYR A 58 -9.64 -1.09 -13.48
CA TYR A 58 -8.52 -1.73 -12.81
C TYR A 58 -7.95 -2.90 -13.61
N HIS A 59 -8.79 -3.76 -14.16
CA HIS A 59 -8.38 -4.91 -14.96
C HIS A 59 -7.60 -4.47 -16.20
N ALA A 60 -8.11 -3.49 -16.94
CA ALA A 60 -7.42 -2.92 -18.09
C ALA A 60 -6.10 -2.22 -17.69
N TRP A 61 -6.10 -1.51 -16.56
CA TRP A 61 -4.89 -0.88 -16.03
C TRP A 61 -3.84 -1.91 -15.62
N ARG A 62 -4.21 -3.01 -14.95
CA ARG A 62 -3.27 -4.07 -14.59
C ARG A 62 -2.62 -4.68 -15.83
N ALA A 63 -3.42 -5.02 -16.84
CA ALA A 63 -2.93 -5.63 -18.08
C ALA A 63 -1.89 -4.74 -18.79
N SER A 64 -2.02 -3.42 -18.70
CA SER A 64 -1.10 -2.46 -19.35
C SER A 64 0.06 -2.03 -18.45
N PHE A 65 -0.17 -1.82 -17.16
CA PHE A 65 0.81 -1.22 -16.25
C PHE A 65 1.63 -2.27 -15.50
N VAL A 66 1.03 -3.43 -15.17
CA VAL A 66 1.62 -4.51 -14.37
C VAL A 66 1.45 -5.87 -15.05
N PRO A 67 1.87 -6.02 -16.33
CA PRO A 67 1.59 -7.23 -17.12
C PRO A 67 2.21 -8.51 -16.55
N LEU A 68 3.27 -8.40 -15.74
CA LEU A 68 3.94 -9.53 -15.10
C LEU A 68 3.38 -9.85 -13.71
N GLY A 69 2.26 -9.23 -13.32
CA GLY A 69 1.72 -9.29 -11.95
C GLY A 69 2.51 -8.46 -10.92
N HIS A 70 3.72 -8.03 -11.28
CA HIS A 70 4.57 -7.12 -10.52
C HIS A 70 5.30 -6.14 -11.46
N ILE A 71 5.92 -5.12 -10.89
CA ILE A 71 6.87 -4.25 -11.60
C ILE A 71 8.28 -4.78 -11.30
N PRO A 72 9.10 -5.12 -12.31
CA PRO A 72 10.48 -5.57 -12.10
C PRO A 72 11.34 -4.52 -11.40
N ALA A 73 12.26 -4.96 -10.54
CA ALA A 73 13.10 -4.06 -9.74
C ALA A 73 13.98 -3.15 -10.62
N GLU A 74 14.38 -3.63 -11.79
CA GLU A 74 15.23 -2.93 -12.76
C GLU A 74 14.53 -1.68 -13.31
N GLN A 75 13.20 -1.70 -13.42
CA GLN A 75 12.43 -0.52 -13.88
C GLN A 75 12.38 0.60 -12.84
N VAL A 76 12.71 0.30 -11.59
CA VAL A 76 12.58 1.21 -10.44
C VAL A 76 13.87 1.24 -9.59
N ALA A 77 15.00 0.78 -10.13
CA ALA A 77 16.23 0.58 -9.39
C ALA A 77 16.74 1.86 -8.72
N ALA A 78 16.68 3.00 -9.42
CA ALA A 78 17.07 4.29 -8.84
C ALA A 78 16.20 4.70 -7.63
N GLU A 79 14.91 4.38 -7.66
CA GLU A 79 13.99 4.67 -6.55
C GLU A 79 14.21 3.71 -5.37
N LEU A 80 14.58 2.45 -5.65
CA LEU A 80 14.97 1.47 -4.64
C LEU A 80 16.30 1.84 -3.98
N HIS A 81 17.31 2.24 -4.76
CA HIS A 81 18.63 2.67 -4.26
C HIS A 81 18.57 3.92 -3.38
N ALA A 82 17.48 4.70 -3.45
CA ALA A 82 17.25 5.81 -2.53
C ALA A 82 16.93 5.33 -1.10
N ASP A 83 16.72 4.02 -0.89
CA ASP A 83 16.48 3.39 0.41
C ASP A 83 15.40 4.10 1.23
N LYS A 84 14.32 4.51 0.54
CA LYS A 84 13.23 5.31 1.12
C LYS A 84 12.08 4.48 1.67
N CYS A 85 11.99 3.19 1.35
CA CYS A 85 11.01 2.24 1.88
C CYS A 85 11.65 0.92 2.33
N TYR A 86 11.06 0.33 3.37
CA TYR A 86 11.52 -0.87 4.07
C TYR A 86 10.33 -1.76 4.37
N LEU A 87 10.56 -3.08 4.45
CA LEU A 87 9.53 -4.08 4.75
C LEU A 87 9.99 -4.92 5.94
N GLN A 88 9.45 -4.64 7.13
CA GLN A 88 10.02 -5.05 8.42
C GLN A 88 9.54 -6.41 8.93
N GLY A 89 8.44 -6.94 8.39
CA GLY A 89 7.73 -8.10 8.95
C GLY A 89 6.24 -7.77 9.09
N TYR A 90 5.63 -8.19 10.21
CA TYR A 90 4.19 -8.06 10.43
C TYR A 90 3.85 -7.30 11.70
N THR A 91 2.69 -6.63 11.68
CA THR A 91 2.07 -6.13 12.91
C THR A 91 1.50 -7.30 13.73
N LYS A 92 1.11 -7.04 14.97
CA LYS A 92 0.41 -8.03 15.82
C LYS A 92 -0.94 -8.49 15.23
N LYS A 93 -1.50 -7.69 14.31
CA LYS A 93 -2.73 -8.02 13.55
C LYS A 93 -2.42 -8.78 12.25
N GLY A 94 -1.16 -9.12 11.99
CA GLY A 94 -0.71 -9.91 10.85
C GLY A 94 -0.46 -9.12 9.56
N SER A 95 -0.81 -7.84 9.49
CA SER A 95 -0.56 -7.01 8.31
C SER A 95 0.94 -6.78 8.10
N PRO A 96 1.45 -6.83 6.86
CA PRO A 96 2.81 -6.40 6.55
C PRO A 96 3.08 -4.97 7.02
N LEU A 97 4.26 -4.75 7.59
CA LEU A 97 4.72 -3.46 8.07
C LEU A 97 5.69 -2.81 7.07
N VAL A 98 5.23 -1.76 6.41
CA VAL A 98 6.06 -0.91 5.55
C VAL A 98 6.55 0.29 6.34
N VAL A 99 7.84 0.60 6.24
CA VAL A 99 8.42 1.81 6.86
C VAL A 99 8.98 2.71 5.76
N GLY A 100 8.53 3.96 5.71
CA GLY A 100 8.96 4.95 4.72
C GLY A 100 9.64 6.16 5.35
N PHE A 101 10.66 6.71 4.68
CA PHE A 101 11.40 7.89 5.14
C PHE A 101 11.26 9.05 4.17
N SER A 102 10.51 10.07 4.56
CA SER A 102 10.18 11.20 3.68
C SER A 102 11.39 12.09 3.38
N CYS A 103 12.39 12.15 4.26
CA CYS A 103 13.63 12.91 4.01
C CYS A 103 14.49 12.34 2.87
N LYS A 104 14.26 11.07 2.49
CA LYS A 104 14.90 10.41 1.35
C LYS A 104 14.09 10.52 0.05
N HIS A 105 12.86 11.02 0.12
CA HIS A 105 12.02 11.20 -1.06
C HIS A 105 12.39 12.51 -1.79
N TYR A 106 12.61 12.42 -3.09
CA TYR A 106 12.77 13.55 -3.99
C TYR A 106 11.82 13.36 -5.16
N ALA A 107 11.24 14.47 -5.64
CA ALA A 107 10.31 14.43 -6.76
C ALA A 107 11.00 13.83 -7.99
N ASN A 108 10.43 12.74 -8.53
CA ASN A 108 10.91 12.18 -9.78
C ASN A 108 10.38 13.02 -10.95
N PRO A 109 11.24 13.54 -11.84
CA PRO A 109 10.78 14.28 -13.01
C PRO A 109 9.90 13.41 -13.92
N ASN A 110 10.14 12.10 -13.94
CA ASN A 110 9.28 11.11 -14.57
C ASN A 110 8.27 10.53 -13.57
N LEU A 111 7.04 11.03 -13.64
CA LEU A 111 5.97 10.58 -12.76
C LEU A 111 5.56 9.11 -12.99
N ASP A 112 5.79 8.57 -14.19
CA ASP A 112 5.53 7.15 -14.49
C ASP A 112 6.47 6.24 -13.70
N THR A 113 7.76 6.57 -13.66
CA THR A 113 8.76 5.85 -12.86
C THR A 113 8.39 5.85 -11.37
N PHE A 114 7.94 7.00 -10.85
CA PHE A 114 7.49 7.08 -9.46
C PHE A 114 6.24 6.21 -9.21
N LYS A 115 5.25 6.21 -10.12
CA LYS A 115 4.07 5.34 -10.02
C LYS A 115 4.46 3.86 -10.07
N ARG A 116 5.39 3.47 -10.94
CA ARG A 116 5.94 2.11 -11.01
C ARG A 116 6.61 1.70 -9.71
N TYR A 117 7.37 2.60 -9.08
CA TYR A 117 7.99 2.35 -7.78
C TYR A 117 6.95 2.15 -6.66
N VAL A 118 5.91 2.99 -6.62
CA VAL A 118 4.79 2.83 -5.67
C VAL A 118 4.14 1.45 -5.86
N VAL A 119 3.87 1.06 -7.11
CA VAL A 119 3.27 -0.24 -7.42
C VAL A 119 4.19 -1.39 -7.05
N HIS A 120 5.49 -1.32 -7.37
CA HIS A 120 6.48 -2.32 -6.97
C HIS A 120 6.46 -2.54 -5.45
N THR A 121 6.55 -1.44 -4.70
CA THR A 121 6.55 -1.45 -3.23
C THR A 121 5.27 -2.09 -2.69
N LEU A 122 4.13 -1.74 -3.27
CA LEU A 122 2.83 -2.21 -2.82
C LEU A 122 2.59 -3.69 -3.16
N GLU A 123 2.86 -4.11 -4.39
CA GLU A 123 2.73 -5.51 -4.81
C GLU A 123 3.67 -6.41 -4.00
N LYS A 124 4.91 -5.99 -3.73
CA LYS A 124 5.83 -6.76 -2.88
C LYS A 124 5.32 -6.87 -1.44
N SER A 125 4.77 -5.78 -0.91
CA SER A 125 4.17 -5.78 0.43
C SER A 125 2.93 -6.67 0.48
N ILE A 126 2.06 -6.64 -0.52
CA ILE A 126 0.88 -7.52 -0.61
C ILE A 126 1.30 -8.98 -0.71
N ALA A 127 2.29 -9.29 -1.56
CA ALA A 127 2.80 -10.65 -1.73
C ALA A 127 3.45 -11.21 -0.45
N SER A 128 3.97 -10.34 0.42
CA SER A 128 4.49 -10.76 1.73
C SER A 128 3.43 -11.12 2.76
N ALA A 129 2.16 -10.77 2.51
CA ALA A 129 1.09 -10.97 3.48
C ALA A 129 0.81 -12.46 3.71
N PRO A 130 0.55 -12.87 4.97
CA PRO A 130 0.09 -14.23 5.26
C PRO A 130 -1.27 -14.52 4.59
N PRO A 131 -1.63 -15.80 4.36
CA PRO A 131 -2.93 -16.16 3.82
C PRO A 131 -4.09 -15.53 4.62
N GLY A 132 -5.03 -14.90 3.93
CA GLY A 132 -6.19 -14.22 4.53
C GLY A 132 -5.91 -12.80 5.03
N VAL A 133 -4.66 -12.31 4.96
CA VAL A 133 -4.33 -10.92 5.29
C VAL A 133 -4.31 -10.08 4.01
N GLU A 134 -5.17 -9.08 3.96
CA GLU A 134 -5.33 -8.27 2.73
C GLU A 134 -4.75 -6.86 2.84
N LYS A 135 -4.47 -6.40 4.06
CA LYS A 135 -4.15 -5.00 4.37
C LYS A 135 -2.71 -4.84 4.83
N ILE A 136 -2.17 -3.66 4.60
CA ILE A 136 -0.82 -3.23 4.98
C ILE A 136 -0.90 -2.14 6.03
N THR A 137 0.04 -2.16 6.96
CA THR A 137 0.28 -1.07 7.90
C THR A 137 1.55 -0.33 7.52
N ALA A 138 1.51 1.00 7.56
CA ALA A 138 2.66 1.83 7.23
C ALA A 138 3.09 2.69 8.42
N ILE A 139 4.39 2.88 8.58
CA ILE A 139 4.99 3.97 9.38
C ILE A 139 5.68 4.90 8.38
N VAL A 140 5.38 6.19 8.44
CA VAL A 140 6.06 7.21 7.65
C VAL A 140 6.79 8.14 8.60
N ASP A 141 8.11 8.12 8.54
CA ASP A 141 8.97 9.02 9.29
C ASP A 141 9.21 10.30 8.48
N LEU A 142 8.83 11.43 9.07
CA LEU A 142 9.01 12.77 8.50
C LEU A 142 10.19 13.52 9.13
N ASN A 143 10.96 12.85 9.99
CA ASN A 143 12.16 13.44 10.55
C ASN A 143 13.12 13.90 9.44
N HIS A 144 13.72 15.08 9.62
CA HIS A 144 14.61 15.74 8.65
C HIS A 144 14.00 16.02 7.26
N MET A 145 12.69 15.89 7.08
CA MET A 145 12.03 16.33 5.85
C MET A 145 12.19 17.84 5.69
N GLY A 146 12.67 18.28 4.52
CA GLY A 146 12.74 19.68 4.13
C GLY A 146 11.86 19.99 2.91
N TYR A 147 11.82 21.27 2.51
CA TYR A 147 11.05 21.72 1.34
C TYR A 147 11.42 21.00 0.04
N LYS A 148 12.68 20.59 -0.13
CA LYS A 148 13.13 19.81 -1.30
C LYS A 148 12.50 18.42 -1.40
N ASN A 149 12.00 17.88 -0.28
CA ASN A 149 11.31 16.61 -0.23
C ASN A 149 9.79 16.75 -0.47
N MET A 150 9.27 17.99 -0.53
CA MET A 150 7.86 18.24 -0.76
C MET A 150 7.49 17.99 -2.22
N ASP A 151 7.02 16.78 -2.49
CA ASP A 151 6.54 16.37 -3.80
C ASP A 151 5.00 16.27 -3.82
N LEU A 152 4.34 17.42 -3.96
CA LEU A 152 2.87 17.48 -3.99
C LEU A 152 2.30 16.72 -5.19
N LYS A 153 2.95 16.84 -6.36
CA LYS A 153 2.52 16.20 -7.60
C LYS A 153 2.62 14.67 -7.50
N GLY A 154 3.74 14.16 -7.02
CA GLY A 154 3.94 12.74 -6.75
C GLY A 154 2.96 12.23 -5.70
N SER A 155 2.79 12.95 -4.59
CA SER A 155 1.84 12.57 -3.54
C SER A 155 0.41 12.43 -4.08
N ILE A 156 -0.09 13.42 -4.82
CA ILE A 156 -1.42 13.35 -5.45
C ILE A 156 -1.51 12.17 -6.41
N ALA A 157 -0.50 11.97 -7.25
CA ALA A 157 -0.47 10.86 -8.21
C ALA A 157 -0.46 9.48 -7.54
N MET A 158 0.28 9.33 -6.43
CA MET A 158 0.28 8.14 -5.60
C MET A 158 -1.11 7.88 -5.02
N PHE A 159 -1.73 8.86 -4.38
CA PHE A 159 -3.06 8.67 -3.80
C PHE A 159 -4.14 8.38 -4.84
N GLN A 160 -4.09 9.02 -6.01
CA GLN A 160 -4.98 8.68 -7.12
C GLN A 160 -4.77 7.25 -7.62
N LEU A 161 -3.51 6.80 -7.75
CA LEU A 161 -3.18 5.43 -8.13
C LEU A 161 -3.73 4.43 -7.10
N LEU A 162 -3.52 4.67 -5.81
CA LEU A 162 -3.98 3.79 -4.74
C LEU A 162 -5.52 3.72 -4.67
N GLN A 163 -6.21 4.86 -4.75
CA GLN A 163 -7.68 4.90 -4.69
C GLN A 163 -8.35 4.23 -5.90
N ASN A 164 -7.71 4.29 -7.07
CA ASN A 164 -8.28 3.72 -8.29
C ASN A 164 -7.98 2.24 -8.45
N TYR A 165 -6.81 1.77 -8.01
CA TYR A 165 -6.31 0.45 -8.35
C TYR A 165 -5.96 -0.45 -7.16
N TYR A 166 -5.90 0.09 -5.94
CA TYR A 166 -5.63 -0.68 -4.73
C TYR A 166 -6.64 -0.36 -3.62
N PRO A 167 -7.95 -0.49 -3.91
CA PRO A 167 -8.99 -0.20 -2.93
C PRO A 167 -8.81 -1.05 -1.68
N GLU A 168 -9.06 -0.43 -0.52
CA GLU A 168 -9.13 -1.12 0.77
C GLU A 168 -7.86 -1.88 1.22
N ARG A 169 -6.68 -1.50 0.70
CA ARG A 169 -5.39 -2.11 1.08
C ARG A 169 -4.71 -1.51 2.32
N LEU A 170 -5.09 -0.31 2.77
CA LEU A 170 -4.51 0.31 3.95
C LEU A 170 -5.26 -0.12 5.23
N ALA A 171 -4.53 -0.65 6.22
CA ALA A 171 -5.01 -0.88 7.58
C ALA A 171 -4.86 0.40 8.42
N ALA A 172 -3.62 0.90 8.54
CA ALA A 172 -3.27 2.12 9.26
C ALA A 172 -1.99 2.73 8.69
N LEU A 173 -1.84 4.05 8.80
CA LEU A 173 -0.60 4.77 8.51
C LEU A 173 -0.25 5.66 9.71
N TYR A 174 0.88 5.38 10.34
CA TYR A 174 1.41 6.18 11.45
C TYR A 174 2.43 7.18 10.92
N ALA A 175 2.08 8.47 10.93
CA ALA A 175 2.98 9.55 10.58
C ALA A 175 3.71 10.02 11.85
N VAL A 176 5.04 9.90 11.86
CA VAL A 176 5.88 10.18 13.04
C VAL A 176 6.88 11.30 12.76
N ASN A 177 7.36 11.95 13.83
CA ASN A 177 8.33 13.06 13.76
C ASN A 177 7.92 14.17 12.77
N VAL A 178 6.62 14.51 12.77
CA VAL A 178 6.01 15.40 11.77
C VAL A 178 6.48 16.84 12.00
N PRO A 179 7.20 17.47 11.04
CA PRO A 179 7.63 18.85 11.21
C PRO A 179 6.43 19.79 11.12
N ARG A 180 6.47 20.91 11.86
CA ARG A 180 5.33 21.85 11.95
C ARG A 180 4.81 22.30 10.58
N PHE A 181 5.70 22.54 9.62
CA PHE A 181 5.33 22.99 8.26
C PHE A 181 4.54 21.92 7.47
N PHE A 182 4.66 20.63 7.80
CA PHE A 182 3.99 19.55 7.07
C PHE A 182 2.46 19.68 7.14
N HIS A 183 1.91 20.24 8.21
CA HIS A 183 0.46 20.46 8.33
C HIS A 183 -0.11 21.30 7.18
N SER A 184 0.66 22.24 6.63
CA SER A 184 0.25 23.02 5.46
C SER A 184 0.20 22.16 4.19
N MET A 185 1.18 21.26 4.01
CA MET A 185 1.18 20.30 2.90
C MET A 185 0.01 19.31 3.02
N TRP A 186 -0.21 18.80 4.24
CA TRP A 186 -1.28 17.87 4.55
C TRP A 186 -2.67 18.44 4.22
N LYS A 187 -2.93 19.72 4.53
CA LYS A 187 -4.18 20.41 4.17
C LYS A 187 -4.49 20.38 2.67
N VAL A 188 -3.46 20.33 1.82
CA VAL A 188 -3.64 20.22 0.36
C VAL A 188 -3.83 18.76 -0.04
N ILE A 189 -2.97 17.86 0.43
CA ILE A 189 -3.00 16.43 0.11
C ILE A 189 -4.34 15.81 0.52
N CYS A 190 -4.82 16.11 1.73
CA CYS A 190 -6.02 15.47 2.28
C CYS A 190 -7.29 15.77 1.48
N ARG A 191 -7.30 16.83 0.64
CA ARG A 191 -8.43 17.10 -0.27
C ARG A 191 -8.62 16.03 -1.34
N PHE A 192 -7.58 15.27 -1.64
CA PHE A 192 -7.59 14.20 -2.63
C PHE A 192 -7.82 12.82 -2.01
N LEU A 193 -8.06 12.76 -0.70
CA LEU A 193 -8.32 11.52 0.04
C LEU A 193 -9.80 11.43 0.43
N ASP A 194 -10.37 10.25 0.25
CA ASP A 194 -11.65 9.91 0.87
C ASP A 194 -11.57 9.91 2.40
N GLN A 195 -12.75 9.94 3.03
CA GLN A 195 -12.86 10.03 4.49
C GLN A 195 -12.29 8.79 5.19
N ALA A 196 -12.55 7.60 4.65
CA ALA A 196 -12.06 6.34 5.20
C ALA A 196 -10.53 6.25 5.21
N THR A 197 -9.84 6.80 4.21
CA THR A 197 -8.37 6.85 4.18
C THR A 197 -7.83 7.85 5.19
N LYS A 198 -8.46 9.02 5.36
CA LYS A 198 -8.06 10.01 6.37
C LYS A 198 -8.12 9.45 7.78
N GLU A 199 -9.16 8.68 8.09
CA GLU A 199 -9.36 8.06 9.41
C GLU A 199 -8.30 7.01 9.74
N LYS A 200 -7.68 6.42 8.73
CA LYS A 200 -6.58 5.45 8.88
C LYS A 200 -5.22 6.12 9.10
N ILE A 201 -5.10 7.44 8.90
CA ILE A 201 -3.85 8.19 9.04
C ILE A 201 -3.77 8.80 10.43
N VAL A 202 -2.81 8.36 11.21
CA VAL A 202 -2.60 8.73 12.60
C VAL A 202 -1.30 9.51 12.74
N PHE A 203 -1.39 10.76 13.16
CA PHE A 203 -0.22 11.58 13.48
C PHE A 203 0.18 11.32 14.94
N LEU A 204 1.37 10.78 15.15
CA LEU A 204 1.86 10.47 16.49
C LEU A 204 2.81 11.57 16.97
N GLU A 205 2.56 12.05 18.19
CA GLU A 205 3.50 12.89 18.89
C GLU A 205 4.69 12.06 19.40
N HIS A 206 5.87 12.68 19.44
CA HIS A 206 7.10 11.99 19.79
C HIS A 206 7.04 11.27 21.15
N HIS A 207 6.37 11.86 22.14
CA HIS A 207 6.32 11.32 23.51
C HIS A 207 5.45 10.07 23.67
N VAL A 208 4.47 9.84 22.78
CA VAL A 208 3.61 8.63 22.77
C VAL A 208 3.94 7.65 21.65
N MET A 209 4.79 8.06 20.70
CA MET A 209 5.09 7.30 19.48
C MET A 209 5.50 5.85 19.78
N ALA A 210 6.47 5.65 20.67
CA ALA A 210 6.98 4.31 20.98
C ALA A 210 5.93 3.43 21.63
N GLU A 211 5.17 3.96 22.60
CA GLU A 211 4.10 3.23 23.29
C GLU A 211 3.02 2.76 22.31
N VAL A 212 2.53 3.67 21.46
CA VAL A 212 1.49 3.36 20.47
C VAL A 212 1.99 2.33 19.46
N LEU A 213 3.19 2.52 18.90
CA LEU A 213 3.72 1.57 17.91
C LEU A 213 4.00 0.19 18.52
N LEU A 214 4.50 0.12 19.76
CA LEU A 214 4.68 -1.15 20.48
C LEU A 214 3.37 -1.82 20.86
N SER A 215 2.26 -1.08 20.94
CA SER A 215 0.93 -1.68 21.12
C SER A 215 0.47 -2.44 19.87
N GLU A 216 0.92 -2.02 18.68
CA GLU A 216 0.49 -2.53 17.37
C GLU A 216 1.50 -3.50 16.72
N VAL A 217 2.79 -3.37 17.05
CA VAL A 217 3.90 -4.13 16.45
C VAL A 217 4.76 -4.73 17.56
N ASP A 218 5.17 -5.99 17.41
CA ASP A 218 6.11 -6.61 18.35
C ASP A 218 7.47 -5.94 18.33
N ALA A 219 8.12 -5.87 19.49
CA ALA A 219 9.40 -5.18 19.65
C ALA A 219 10.48 -5.73 18.72
N ASP A 220 10.49 -7.04 18.47
CA ASP A 220 11.48 -7.69 17.59
C ASP A 220 11.25 -7.42 16.09
N THR A 221 10.10 -6.84 15.72
CA THR A 221 9.78 -6.40 14.35
C THR A 221 9.89 -4.88 14.18
N LEU A 222 9.53 -4.12 15.23
CA LEU A 222 9.57 -2.67 15.20
C LEU A 222 11.03 -2.16 15.17
N PRO A 223 11.40 -1.24 14.25
CA PRO A 223 12.72 -0.63 14.25
C PRO A 223 13.09 0.02 15.58
N SER A 224 14.36 -0.07 15.97
CA SER A 224 14.87 0.50 17.23
C SER A 224 14.63 2.01 17.35
N MET A 225 14.69 2.75 16.25
CA MET A 225 14.40 4.19 16.21
C MET A 225 12.95 4.57 16.55
N PHE A 226 12.04 3.60 16.56
CA PHE A 226 10.64 3.76 16.97
C PHE A 226 10.33 3.08 18.32
N GLY A 227 11.35 2.65 19.06
CA GLY A 227 11.22 2.02 20.38
C GLY A 227 11.23 0.48 20.38
N GLY A 228 11.43 -0.15 19.22
CA GLY A 228 11.60 -1.59 19.13
C GLY A 228 13.05 -2.06 19.26
N LYS A 229 13.36 -3.20 18.66
CA LYS A 229 14.67 -3.88 18.70
C LYS A 229 15.17 -4.28 17.30
N ALA A 230 14.33 -4.18 16.28
CA ALA A 230 14.68 -4.61 14.94
C ALA A 230 15.64 -3.64 14.25
N GLY A 231 16.48 -4.17 13.36
CA GLY A 231 17.14 -3.41 12.32
C GLY A 231 16.18 -3.13 11.15
N LEU A 232 16.54 -2.19 10.29
CA LEU A 232 15.80 -1.92 9.06
C LEU A 232 16.14 -2.95 7.97
N VAL A 233 15.13 -3.49 7.30
CA VAL A 233 15.21 -4.42 6.17
C VAL A 233 14.74 -3.71 4.92
N ARG A 234 15.67 -3.39 4.01
CA ARG A 234 15.35 -2.68 2.78
C ARG A 234 14.33 -3.49 1.98
N ILE A 235 13.38 -2.84 1.33
CA ILE A 235 12.30 -3.55 0.64
C ILE A 235 12.84 -4.50 -0.44
N GLN A 236 13.94 -4.15 -1.11
CA GLN A 236 14.60 -5.02 -2.09
C GLN A 236 15.22 -6.27 -1.45
N ASP A 237 15.68 -6.19 -0.21
CA ASP A 237 16.32 -7.31 0.53
C ASP A 237 15.30 -8.18 1.27
N ALA A 238 14.06 -7.71 1.42
CA ALA A 238 13.03 -8.46 2.12
C ALA A 238 12.68 -9.75 1.36
N LEU A 239 12.78 -10.87 2.07
CA LEU A 239 12.42 -12.19 1.55
C LEU A 239 10.90 -12.31 1.47
N VAL A 240 10.39 -12.45 0.26
CA VAL A 240 8.96 -12.60 0.00
C VAL A 240 8.76 -13.88 -0.82
N PRO A 241 8.11 -14.92 -0.26
CA PRO A 241 7.89 -16.16 -0.99
C PRO A 241 7.19 -15.91 -2.33
N ASN A 242 7.71 -16.54 -3.40
CA ASN A 242 7.20 -16.40 -4.77
C ASN A 242 7.29 -14.97 -5.35
N TRP A 243 7.99 -14.04 -4.69
CA TRP A 243 8.35 -12.78 -5.32
C TRP A 243 9.54 -13.02 -6.25
N PRO A 244 9.51 -12.54 -7.50
CA PRO A 244 10.64 -12.68 -8.41
C PRO A 244 11.88 -12.04 -7.80
N GLU A 245 12.94 -12.85 -7.67
CA GLU A 245 14.25 -12.34 -7.28
C GLU A 245 14.68 -11.26 -8.29
N PRO A 246 15.29 -10.15 -7.83
CA PRO A 246 15.84 -9.18 -8.76
C PRO A 246 16.83 -9.91 -9.67
N VAL A 247 16.71 -9.73 -10.99
CA VAL A 247 17.76 -10.19 -11.90
C VAL A 247 18.97 -9.39 -11.48
N SER A 248 20.01 -10.06 -10.99
CA SER A 248 21.22 -9.42 -10.50
C SER A 248 21.72 -8.42 -11.56
N VAL A 249 21.48 -7.14 -11.34
CA VAL A 249 22.04 -6.08 -12.20
C VAL A 249 23.48 -5.95 -11.72
N PRO A 250 24.48 -6.26 -12.56
CA PRO A 250 25.87 -6.06 -12.19
C PRO A 250 26.08 -4.60 -11.76
N ALA A 251 26.86 -4.41 -10.71
CA ALA A 251 27.26 -3.10 -10.19
C ALA A 251 27.97 -2.25 -11.26
#